data_AF-A0A0P9DWL0-F1
#
_entry.id   AF-A0A0P9DWL0-F1
#
_cell.length_a   1.000
_cell.length_b   1.000
_cell.length_c   1.000
_cell.angle_alpha   90.00
_cell.angle_beta   90.00
_cell.angle_gamma   90.00
#
_symmetry.space_group_name_H-M   'P 1'
#
loop_
_entity.id
_entity.type
_entity.pdbx_description
1 polymer ?
#
loop_
_entity_poly.entity_id
_entity_poly.type
_entity_poly.pdbx_seq_one_letter_code
_entity_poly.pdbx_strand_id
1 'polypeptide(L)'
;MFNALMDGDGSFSGGWTYSTSSKKLADNFQELLLKIGYSCSISNSRGDEYVVSINRKSTTPFLNCGQDCEGRSWEDYRGEVYCLEVPNHTLYVRRNGKACWCGNSDPPMNWRLSTLDKLALVSNSDSHSSWPWRIGREANVFELERLTYQEVIDAIRKRDPTRFKFTIETDPAYGKYHWTGHRNCNVSLSPQEAIKLGNRCPVCHKRLTKGVEQRVEELADRPMGFKPEGAIGYLHLLPLSEIIGTVFGITYPGVQKVWSIYNSLVARFGDEYTVLMDAPKEEISKIVDPKIAEAIVRVREGRVKITPGYDGVYGQLVIFEEKKEAPPLEKVKQRSITDFLL
;
A
#
# COMPACT_ATOMS: atom_id res chain seq x y z
N MET A 1 34.53 -16.63 -7.65
CA MET A 1 33.40 -16.94 -8.55
C MET A 1 33.06 -15.77 -9.46
N PHE A 2 32.74 -14.57 -8.94
CA PHE A 2 32.49 -13.38 -9.77
C PHE A 2 33.61 -13.09 -10.78
N ASN A 3 34.86 -12.97 -10.32
CA ASN A 3 36.00 -12.73 -11.22
C ASN A 3 36.12 -13.81 -12.29
N ALA A 4 36.02 -15.10 -11.92
CA ALA A 4 36.12 -16.20 -12.88
C ALA A 4 35.02 -16.18 -13.97
N LEU A 5 33.80 -15.77 -13.62
CA LEU A 5 32.71 -15.63 -14.61
C LEU A 5 32.91 -14.40 -15.51
N MET A 6 33.43 -13.30 -14.95
CA MET A 6 33.77 -12.09 -15.70
C MET A 6 35.00 -12.28 -16.60
N ASP A 7 35.98 -13.09 -16.19
CA ASP A 7 37.17 -13.40 -16.98
C ASP A 7 36.84 -14.35 -18.15
N GLY A 8 35.75 -15.12 -18.03
CA GLY A 8 35.25 -16.01 -19.09
C GLY A 8 34.41 -15.27 -20.12
N ASP A 9 33.19 -14.88 -19.73
CA ASP A 9 32.18 -14.31 -20.65
C ASP A 9 31.82 -12.85 -20.30
N GLY A 10 32.66 -12.20 -19.49
CA GLY A 10 32.49 -10.80 -19.12
C GLY A 10 33.10 -9.85 -20.14
N SER A 11 32.52 -8.65 -20.24
CA SER A 11 33.09 -7.54 -20.98
C SER A 11 33.17 -6.30 -20.10
N PHE A 12 34.27 -5.57 -20.27
CA PHE A 12 34.53 -4.28 -19.64
C PHE A 12 34.44 -3.10 -20.63
N SER A 13 34.22 -3.37 -21.92
CA SER A 13 34.11 -2.35 -22.96
C SER A 13 32.68 -1.79 -23.01
N GLY A 14 32.53 -0.49 -22.73
CA GLY A 14 31.22 0.19 -22.70
C GLY A 14 30.38 -0.01 -21.43
N GLY A 15 30.88 -0.78 -20.46
CA GLY A 15 30.17 -1.12 -19.21
C GLY A 15 30.74 -2.40 -18.61
N TRP A 16 30.23 -2.83 -17.46
CA TRP A 16 30.49 -4.17 -16.94
C TRP A 16 29.32 -5.04 -17.35
N THR A 17 29.53 -6.01 -18.25
CA THR A 17 28.46 -6.89 -18.73
C THR A 17 28.91 -8.34 -18.69
N TYR A 18 27.95 -9.25 -18.53
CA TYR A 18 28.16 -10.69 -18.65
C TYR A 18 27.12 -11.27 -19.60
N SER A 19 27.57 -12.02 -20.60
CA SER A 19 26.70 -12.65 -21.60
C SER A 19 26.58 -14.14 -21.34
N THR A 20 25.38 -14.70 -21.53
CA THR A 20 25.17 -16.16 -21.48
C THR A 20 23.94 -16.56 -22.29
N SER A 21 23.95 -17.74 -22.89
CA SER A 21 22.76 -18.33 -23.52
C SER A 21 21.80 -18.98 -22.52
N SER A 22 22.23 -19.17 -21.26
CA SER A 22 21.43 -19.81 -20.23
C SER A 22 20.72 -18.77 -19.37
N LYS A 23 19.38 -18.76 -19.45
CA LYS A 23 18.54 -17.94 -18.56
C LYS A 23 18.85 -18.21 -17.09
N LYS A 24 19.00 -19.48 -16.72
CA LYS A 24 19.32 -19.90 -15.35
C LYS A 24 20.67 -19.33 -14.89
N LEU A 25 21.67 -19.33 -15.78
CA LEU A 25 22.98 -18.78 -15.46
C LEU A 25 22.94 -17.25 -15.35
N ALA A 26 22.18 -16.56 -16.22
CA ALA A 26 21.96 -15.12 -16.11
C ALA A 26 21.26 -14.75 -14.79
N ASP A 27 20.23 -15.50 -14.40
CA ASP A 27 19.52 -15.32 -13.12
C ASP A 27 20.45 -15.58 -11.92
N ASN A 28 21.26 -16.65 -11.97
CA ASN A 28 22.23 -16.98 -10.92
C ASN A 28 23.35 -15.95 -10.83
N PHE A 29 23.81 -15.41 -11.96
CA PHE A 29 24.83 -14.37 -11.99
C PHE A 29 24.28 -13.04 -11.48
N GLN A 30 23.05 -12.67 -11.82
CA GLN A 30 22.35 -11.53 -11.21
C GLN A 30 22.21 -11.70 -9.69
N GLU A 31 21.85 -12.89 -9.20
CA GLU A 31 21.82 -13.16 -7.75
C GLU A 31 23.21 -13.01 -7.11
N LEU A 32 24.25 -13.55 -7.74
CA LEU A 32 25.64 -13.42 -7.27
C LEU A 32 26.05 -11.94 -7.16
N LEU A 33 25.76 -11.14 -8.20
CA LEU A 33 26.04 -9.70 -8.23
C LEU A 33 25.34 -8.97 -7.09
N LEU A 34 24.07 -9.29 -6.83
CA LEU A 34 23.31 -8.72 -5.72
C LEU A 34 23.92 -9.08 -4.36
N LYS A 35 24.33 -10.35 -4.17
CA LYS A 35 24.98 -10.82 -2.93
C LYS A 35 26.30 -10.11 -2.63
N ILE A 36 27.02 -9.69 -3.66
CA ILE A 36 28.31 -8.99 -3.52
C ILE A 36 28.18 -7.47 -3.62
N GLY A 37 26.96 -6.92 -3.58
CA GLY A 37 26.71 -5.48 -3.49
C GLY A 37 26.57 -4.74 -4.82
N TYR A 38 26.52 -5.42 -5.96
CA TYR A 38 26.25 -4.79 -7.25
C TYR A 38 24.75 -4.82 -7.58
N SER A 39 24.28 -3.78 -8.27
CA SER A 39 22.98 -3.80 -8.95
C SER A 39 23.18 -4.17 -10.42
N CYS A 40 22.21 -4.87 -11.02
CA CYS A 40 22.27 -5.21 -12.45
C CYS A 40 20.88 -5.40 -13.06
N SER A 41 20.82 -5.34 -14.40
CA SER A 41 19.63 -5.65 -15.19
C SER A 41 19.93 -6.80 -16.15
N ILE A 42 18.95 -7.66 -16.40
CA ILE A 42 19.03 -8.69 -17.45
C ILE A 42 18.20 -8.23 -18.65
N SER A 43 18.81 -8.22 -19.83
CA SER A 43 18.10 -8.08 -21.11
C SER A 43 18.26 -9.36 -21.93
N ASN A 44 17.30 -9.63 -22.79
CA ASN A 44 17.37 -10.70 -23.79
C ASN A 44 17.53 -10.05 -25.16
N SER A 45 18.64 -10.33 -25.85
CA SER A 45 18.84 -9.89 -27.23
C SER A 45 18.11 -10.87 -28.17
N ARG A 46 17.70 -10.41 -29.36
CA ARG A 46 16.99 -11.22 -30.36
C ARG A 46 17.94 -12.31 -30.91
N GLY A 47 18.13 -13.41 -30.18
CA GLY A 47 19.04 -14.49 -30.58
C GLY A 47 19.48 -15.44 -29.46
N ASP A 48 18.63 -15.72 -28.46
CA ASP A 48 18.91 -16.63 -27.33
C ASP A 48 20.07 -16.23 -26.40
N GLU A 49 20.49 -14.97 -26.42
CA GLU A 49 21.53 -14.45 -25.53
C GLU A 49 20.94 -13.51 -24.46
N TYR A 50 21.30 -13.78 -23.21
CA TYR A 50 20.99 -12.97 -22.04
C TYR A 50 22.21 -12.13 -21.68
N VAL A 51 22.01 -10.82 -21.57
CA VAL A 51 23.06 -9.88 -21.18
C VAL A 51 22.73 -9.32 -19.80
N VAL A 52 23.63 -9.55 -18.85
CA VAL A 52 23.57 -9.00 -17.49
C VAL A 52 24.41 -7.73 -17.44
N SER A 53 23.76 -6.57 -17.40
CA SER A 53 24.43 -5.26 -17.32
C SER A 53 24.59 -4.83 -15.88
N ILE A 54 25.83 -4.73 -15.40
CA ILE A 54 26.20 -4.41 -14.02
C ILE A 54 26.33 -2.90 -13.87
N ASN A 55 25.58 -2.34 -12.92
CA ASN A 55 25.62 -0.93 -12.58
C ASN A 55 26.66 -0.67 -11.48
N ARG A 56 27.59 0.24 -11.76
CA ARG A 56 28.68 0.66 -10.86
C ARG A 56 28.36 1.93 -10.07
N LYS A 57 27.23 2.59 -10.36
CA LYS A 57 26.78 3.83 -9.70
C LYS A 57 25.52 3.49 -8.91
N SER A 58 25.57 3.74 -7.59
CA SER A 58 24.56 3.28 -6.61
C SER A 58 24.61 1.77 -6.31
N THR A 59 25.76 1.29 -5.84
CA THR A 59 26.05 -0.12 -5.47
C THR A 59 25.76 -0.43 -4.00
N THR A 60 24.64 0.06 -3.46
CA THR A 60 24.25 -0.27 -2.08
C THR A 60 22.88 -0.98 -2.01
N PRO A 61 22.76 -2.22 -2.51
CA PRO A 61 21.73 -3.12 -2.05
C PRO A 61 22.18 -3.75 -0.72
N PHE A 62 21.59 -3.32 0.39
CA PHE A 62 21.72 -3.99 1.68
C PHE A 62 21.12 -5.40 1.61
N LEU A 63 21.92 -6.42 1.93
CA LEU A 63 21.57 -7.48 2.89
C LEU A 63 22.80 -8.38 3.15
N ASN A 64 23.26 -8.30 4.40
CA ASN A 64 24.37 -9.06 4.97
C ASN A 64 23.85 -10.45 5.38
N CYS A 65 24.42 -11.53 4.84
CA CYS A 65 24.32 -12.85 5.47
C CYS A 65 25.69 -13.53 5.36
N GLY A 66 26.46 -13.42 6.44
CA GLY A 66 27.66 -14.22 6.64
C GLY A 66 27.30 -15.71 6.64
N GLN A 67 28.19 -16.49 6.03
CA GLN A 67 28.38 -17.94 6.14
C GLN A 67 27.20 -18.72 6.76
N ASP A 68 26.20 -19.02 5.93
CA ASP A 68 25.59 -20.36 5.79
C ASP A 68 24.41 -20.29 4.81
N CYS A 69 24.50 -21.04 3.72
CA CYS A 69 23.48 -21.08 2.64
C CYS A 69 22.75 -22.42 2.56
N GLU A 70 22.87 -23.28 3.59
CA GLU A 70 22.15 -24.54 3.66
C GLU A 70 20.67 -24.28 3.99
N GLY A 71 19.74 -24.93 3.26
CA GLY A 71 18.29 -24.83 3.51
C GLY A 71 17.45 -24.07 2.48
N ARG A 72 17.92 -23.88 1.24
CA ARG A 72 17.12 -23.26 0.16
C ARG A 72 16.47 -24.32 -0.74
N SER A 73 15.18 -24.20 -1.00
CA SER A 73 14.44 -24.99 -2.00
C SER A 73 13.74 -24.08 -3.02
N TRP A 74 13.45 -24.64 -4.20
CA TRP A 74 12.65 -23.99 -5.25
C TRP A 74 11.31 -24.70 -5.35
N GLU A 75 10.22 -23.94 -5.37
CA GLU A 75 8.87 -24.47 -5.55
C GLU A 75 8.18 -23.77 -6.72
N ASP A 76 7.73 -24.55 -7.70
CA ASP A 76 6.92 -24.04 -8.79
C ASP A 76 5.49 -23.78 -8.28
N TYR A 77 5.10 -22.51 -8.18
CA TYR A 77 3.76 -22.10 -7.75
C TYR A 77 2.93 -21.59 -8.95
N ARG A 78 1.69 -22.08 -9.08
CA ARG A 78 0.73 -21.62 -10.08
C ARG A 78 -0.61 -21.30 -9.41
N GLY A 79 -0.84 -20.02 -9.17
CA GLY A 79 -2.06 -19.49 -8.53
C GLY A 79 -1.95 -17.98 -8.31
N GLU A 80 -2.98 -17.38 -7.74
CA GLU A 80 -2.91 -15.99 -7.29
C GLU A 80 -2.08 -15.92 -5.99
N VAL A 81 -1.18 -14.94 -5.89
CA VAL A 81 -0.35 -14.70 -4.69
C VAL A 81 -0.91 -13.48 -3.99
N TYR A 82 -1.51 -13.67 -2.81
CA TYR A 82 -2.14 -12.59 -2.05
C TYR A 82 -1.24 -12.06 -0.91
N CYS A 83 -0.48 -12.96 -0.27
CA CYS A 83 0.54 -12.70 0.75
C CYS A 83 1.48 -13.90 0.80
N LEU A 84 2.78 -13.66 0.94
CA LEU A 84 3.79 -14.71 1.06
C LEU A 84 4.24 -14.77 2.52
N GLU A 85 4.14 -15.96 3.12
CA GLU A 85 4.67 -16.25 4.44
C GLU A 85 5.89 -17.15 4.25
N VAL A 86 7.06 -16.68 4.71
CA VAL A 86 8.32 -17.42 4.62
C VAL A 86 8.85 -17.67 6.04
N PRO A 87 9.50 -18.82 6.31
CA PRO A 87 9.93 -19.19 7.68
C PRO A 87 10.83 -18.17 8.38
N ASN A 88 11.52 -17.31 7.61
CA ASN A 88 12.40 -16.26 8.12
C ASN A 88 11.74 -14.86 8.14
N HIS A 89 10.43 -14.78 7.86
CA HIS A 89 9.62 -13.56 7.82
C HIS A 89 10.18 -12.42 6.95
N THR A 90 11.07 -12.73 6.00
CA THR A 90 11.76 -11.76 5.15
C THR A 90 11.33 -11.98 3.71
N LEU A 91 10.36 -11.19 3.25
CA LEU A 91 9.76 -11.35 1.94
C LEU A 91 10.38 -10.44 0.86
N TYR A 92 11.15 -11.02 -0.05
CA TYR A 92 11.70 -10.32 -1.20
C TYR A 92 10.86 -10.57 -2.47
N VAL A 93 10.15 -9.56 -2.95
CA VAL A 93 9.33 -9.66 -4.18
C VAL A 93 10.07 -9.02 -5.36
N ARG A 94 10.19 -9.76 -6.48
CA ARG A 94 10.75 -9.25 -7.74
C ARG A 94 9.66 -9.15 -8.81
N ARG A 95 9.37 -7.95 -9.32
CA ARG A 95 8.47 -7.72 -10.46
C ARG A 95 9.22 -7.03 -11.59
N ASN A 96 9.30 -7.68 -12.76
CA ASN A 96 10.03 -7.15 -13.93
C ASN A 96 11.48 -6.72 -13.62
N GLY A 97 12.18 -7.49 -12.78
CA GLY A 97 13.55 -7.20 -12.37
C GLY A 97 13.71 -6.16 -11.24
N LYS A 98 12.62 -5.61 -10.69
CA LYS A 98 12.66 -4.66 -9.57
C LYS A 98 12.27 -5.33 -8.25
N ALA A 99 13.02 -5.06 -7.19
CA ALA A 99 12.74 -5.54 -5.84
C ALA A 99 11.89 -4.53 -5.06
N CYS A 100 10.82 -4.98 -4.38
CA CYS A 100 10.03 -4.14 -3.50
C CYS A 100 9.50 -4.89 -2.27
N TRP A 101 9.23 -4.13 -1.21
CA TRP A 101 8.50 -4.54 -0.01
C TRP A 101 7.15 -3.84 -0.07
N CYS A 102 6.06 -4.57 -0.28
CA CYS A 102 4.73 -3.99 -0.37
C CYS A 102 3.74 -4.80 0.45
N GLY A 103 3.04 -4.13 1.37
CA GLY A 103 1.88 -4.65 2.09
C GLY A 103 0.79 -3.58 2.06
N ASN A 104 -0.48 -3.98 2.05
CA ASN A 104 -1.62 -3.07 2.07
C ASN A 104 -2.34 -3.17 3.42
N SER A 105 -1.59 -2.92 4.50
CA SER A 105 -1.99 -3.04 5.90
C SER A 105 -1.35 -1.91 6.71
N ASP A 106 -2.08 -1.33 7.64
CA ASP A 106 -1.62 -0.22 8.47
C ASP A 106 -1.12 -0.70 9.85
N PRO A 107 -0.60 0.21 10.71
CA PRO A 107 -0.12 -0.17 12.03
C PRO A 107 -1.16 -0.86 12.92
N PRO A 108 -2.43 -0.39 13.04
CA PRO A 108 -3.47 -1.12 13.76
C PRO A 108 -3.68 -2.56 13.32
N MET A 109 -3.63 -2.84 12.01
CA MET A 109 -3.70 -4.21 11.50
C MET A 109 -2.48 -5.04 11.93
N ASN A 110 -1.28 -4.48 11.82
CA ASN A 110 -0.02 -5.18 12.14
C ASN A 110 0.21 -5.38 13.64
N TRP A 111 -0.26 -4.46 14.48
CA TRP A 111 -0.18 -4.55 15.95
C TRP A 111 -0.89 -5.76 16.54
N ARG A 112 -1.80 -6.35 15.76
CA ARG A 112 -2.51 -7.57 16.12
C ARG A 112 -1.65 -8.84 16.05
N LEU A 113 -0.42 -8.76 15.54
CA LEU A 113 0.51 -9.86 15.38
C LEU A 113 1.74 -9.62 16.27
N SER A 114 1.84 -10.31 17.41
CA SER A 114 2.94 -10.13 18.36
C SER A 114 4.34 -10.37 17.78
N THR A 115 4.44 -11.18 16.74
CA THR A 115 5.69 -11.48 16.03
C THR A 115 6.32 -10.24 15.39
N LEU A 116 5.53 -9.18 15.13
CA LEU A 116 5.96 -7.94 14.52
C LEU A 116 6.43 -6.88 15.53
N ASP A 117 6.21 -7.07 16.84
CA ASP A 117 6.49 -6.03 17.86
C ASP A 117 7.95 -5.57 17.88
N LYS A 118 8.87 -6.47 17.54
CA LYS A 118 10.32 -6.19 17.51
C LYS A 118 10.74 -5.35 16.30
N LEU A 119 9.84 -5.13 15.33
CA LEU A 119 10.12 -4.43 14.08
C LEU A 119 9.59 -3.00 14.14
N ALA A 120 10.28 -2.10 13.44
CA ALA A 120 9.75 -0.77 13.17
C ALA A 120 8.85 -0.85 11.93
N LEU A 121 7.60 -0.41 12.07
CA LEU A 121 6.71 -0.27 10.92
C LEU A 121 7.06 1.03 10.20
N VAL A 122 7.18 0.96 8.88
CA VAL A 122 7.43 2.12 8.01
C VAL A 122 6.39 2.14 6.91
N SER A 123 5.97 3.34 6.52
CA SER A 123 4.94 3.55 5.51
C SER A 123 5.52 4.28 4.31
N ASN A 124 5.27 3.77 3.10
CA ASN A 124 5.90 4.27 1.89
C ASN A 124 4.95 4.17 0.72
N SER A 125 4.86 5.25 -0.05
CA SER A 125 3.88 5.39 -1.12
C SER A 125 4.01 4.45 -2.33
N ASP A 126 5.10 3.68 -2.44
CA ASP A 126 5.43 2.84 -3.61
C ASP A 126 5.14 3.57 -4.94
N SER A 127 5.69 4.78 -5.07
CA SER A 127 5.25 5.69 -6.13
C SER A 127 5.77 5.27 -7.50
N HIS A 128 4.85 5.18 -8.45
CA HIS A 128 5.11 4.89 -9.86
C HIS A 128 4.87 6.10 -10.77
N SER A 129 4.57 7.26 -10.20
CA SER A 129 4.47 8.52 -10.92
C SER A 129 4.77 9.71 -10.00
N SER A 130 5.07 10.87 -10.60
CA SER A 130 5.40 12.09 -9.86
C SER A 130 4.18 12.82 -9.30
N TRP A 131 2.96 12.33 -9.54
CA TRP A 131 1.75 13.00 -9.11
C TRP A 131 1.58 12.95 -7.59
N PRO A 132 1.20 14.04 -6.90
CA PRO A 132 1.05 14.09 -5.44
C PRO A 132 0.10 13.04 -4.84
N TRP A 133 -0.97 12.67 -5.54
CA TRP A 133 -1.83 11.54 -5.12
C TRP A 133 -1.16 10.15 -5.22
N ARG A 134 0.10 10.09 -5.68
CA ARG A 134 0.92 8.88 -5.71
C ARG A 134 2.18 9.03 -4.88
N ILE A 135 2.97 10.07 -5.10
CA ILE A 135 4.21 10.31 -4.34
C ILE A 135 3.87 10.91 -2.98
N GLY A 136 4.33 10.26 -1.91
CA GLY A 136 4.04 10.76 -0.56
C GLY A 136 2.58 10.57 -0.12
N ARG A 137 1.77 9.74 -0.80
CA ARG A 137 0.45 9.35 -0.22
C ARG A 137 0.57 8.60 1.12
N GLU A 138 1.75 8.05 1.36
CA GLU A 138 2.20 7.35 2.55
C GLU A 138 3.65 7.76 2.81
N ALA A 139 3.99 8.00 4.08
CA ALA A 139 5.29 8.54 4.45
C ALA A 139 5.65 8.27 5.92
N ASN A 140 6.88 8.62 6.28
CA ASN A 140 7.40 8.52 7.64
C ASN A 140 7.83 9.91 8.11
N VAL A 141 7.40 10.31 9.31
CA VAL A 141 7.71 11.63 9.88
C VAL A 141 8.84 11.49 10.89
N PHE A 142 9.94 12.19 10.62
CA PHE A 142 11.12 12.20 11.47
C PHE A 142 11.43 13.60 11.99
N GLU A 143 11.91 13.65 13.22
CA GLU A 143 12.53 14.82 13.84
C GLU A 143 14.01 14.48 14.07
N LEU A 144 14.88 15.05 13.23
CA LEU A 144 16.31 14.73 13.21
C LEU A 144 17.13 15.99 13.39
N GLU A 145 18.23 15.91 14.14
CA GLU A 145 19.19 17.01 14.23
C GLU A 145 19.84 17.29 12.86
N ARG A 146 20.10 16.25 12.08
CA ARG A 146 20.68 16.32 10.73
C ARG A 146 19.98 15.35 9.80
N LEU A 147 19.58 15.83 8.63
CA LEU A 147 19.00 14.99 7.59
C LEU A 147 20.08 14.18 6.88
N THR A 148 20.45 13.05 7.48
CA THR A 148 21.40 12.10 6.89
C THR A 148 20.82 10.69 6.91
N TYR A 149 21.28 9.85 5.99
CA TYR A 149 20.88 8.44 5.93
C TYR A 149 21.08 7.72 7.27
N GLN A 150 22.21 7.97 7.94
CA GLN A 150 22.54 7.33 9.20
C GLN A 150 21.53 7.71 10.30
N GLU A 151 21.17 8.99 10.39
CA GLU A 151 20.20 9.46 11.38
C GLU A 151 18.80 8.88 11.12
N VAL A 152 18.38 8.75 9.85
CA VAL A 152 17.08 8.12 9.51
C VAL A 152 17.07 6.65 9.91
N ILE A 153 18.08 5.88 9.49
CA ILE A 153 18.15 4.45 9.78
C ILE A 153 18.28 4.17 11.28
N ASP A 154 19.05 4.97 12.00
CA ASP A 154 19.18 4.81 13.45
C ASP A 154 17.88 5.11 14.19
N ALA A 155 17.11 6.13 13.76
CA ALA A 155 15.79 6.41 14.33
C ALA A 155 14.82 5.23 14.12
N ILE A 156 14.80 4.64 12.92
CA ILE A 156 13.98 3.47 12.59
C ILE A 156 14.41 2.27 13.44
N ARG A 157 15.70 1.90 13.43
CA ARG A 157 16.22 0.71 14.14
C ARG A 157 16.00 0.78 15.65
N LYS A 158 16.18 1.96 16.23
CA LYS A 158 15.99 2.18 17.67
C LYS A 158 14.51 2.30 18.06
N ARG A 159 13.61 2.52 17.08
CA ARG A 159 12.18 2.82 17.33
C ARG A 159 12.03 3.98 18.33
N ASP A 160 12.85 5.00 18.15
CA ASP A 160 12.92 6.13 19.08
C ASP A 160 11.77 7.11 18.80
N PRO A 161 10.74 7.23 19.66
CA PRO A 161 9.57 8.06 19.41
C PRO A 161 9.88 9.56 19.45
N THR A 162 11.05 9.96 19.99
CA THR A 162 11.48 11.36 19.94
C THR A 162 11.92 11.76 18.54
N ARG A 163 12.42 10.80 17.75
CA ARG A 163 12.99 11.01 16.41
C ARG A 163 12.16 10.44 15.28
N PHE A 164 11.51 9.30 15.46
CA PHE A 164 10.55 8.71 14.53
C PHE A 164 9.16 8.91 15.10
N LYS A 165 8.49 10.00 14.68
CA LYS A 165 7.29 10.51 15.37
C LYS A 165 6.09 9.64 15.07
N PHE A 166 5.80 9.44 13.78
CA PHE A 166 4.67 8.66 13.29
C PHE A 166 4.80 8.33 11.80
N THR A 167 3.97 7.41 11.32
CA THR A 167 3.75 7.18 9.88
C THR A 167 2.50 7.91 9.38
N ILE A 168 2.50 8.31 8.11
CA ILE A 168 1.32 8.79 7.40
C ILE A 168 0.84 7.62 6.56
N GLU A 169 -0.40 7.20 6.77
CA GLU A 169 -0.99 6.01 6.18
C GLU A 169 -2.20 6.39 5.32
N THR A 170 -2.37 5.72 4.18
CA THR A 170 -3.68 5.68 3.54
C THR A 170 -4.51 4.64 4.28
N ASP A 171 -5.75 4.96 4.63
CA ASP A 171 -6.64 3.99 5.29
C ASP A 171 -6.79 2.73 4.41
N PRO A 172 -6.43 1.54 4.91
CA PRO A 172 -6.39 0.32 4.12
C PRO A 172 -7.77 -0.09 3.60
N ALA A 173 -8.87 0.38 4.21
CA ALA A 173 -10.24 0.18 3.74
C ALA A 173 -10.48 0.77 2.34
N TYR A 174 -9.69 1.76 1.92
CA TYR A 174 -9.72 2.25 0.55
C TYR A 174 -9.23 1.20 -0.47
N GLY A 175 -8.45 0.23 0.00
CA GLY A 175 -7.86 -0.83 -0.79
C GLY A 175 -8.89 -1.72 -1.49
N LYS A 176 -8.62 -2.04 -2.76
CA LYS A 176 -9.41 -2.92 -3.63
C LYS A 176 -9.78 -4.29 -3.07
N TYR A 177 -8.98 -4.80 -2.14
CA TYR A 177 -9.10 -6.14 -1.59
C TYR A 177 -9.03 -6.08 -0.07
N HIS A 178 -9.55 -5.02 0.56
CA HIS A 178 -9.51 -4.89 2.01
C HIS A 178 -10.44 -5.91 2.67
N TRP A 179 -11.73 -5.84 2.35
CA TRP A 179 -12.74 -6.79 2.80
C TRP A 179 -12.87 -7.98 1.87
N THR A 180 -13.34 -9.09 2.43
CA THR A 180 -13.65 -10.30 1.68
C THR A 180 -14.96 -10.09 0.93
N GLY A 181 -14.96 -10.39 -0.37
CA GLY A 181 -16.13 -10.04 -1.18
C GLY A 181 -16.27 -10.75 -2.50
N HIS A 182 -17.33 -10.38 -3.21
CA HIS A 182 -17.65 -10.87 -4.54
C HIS A 182 -18.29 -9.75 -5.35
N ARG A 183 -17.50 -9.16 -6.26
CA ARG A 183 -17.85 -7.98 -7.06
C ARG A 183 -19.11 -8.21 -7.87
N ASN A 184 -19.25 -9.37 -8.52
CA ASN A 184 -20.40 -9.66 -9.39
C ASN A 184 -21.74 -9.69 -8.63
N CYS A 185 -21.71 -9.92 -7.31
CA CYS A 185 -22.90 -9.93 -6.46
C CYS A 185 -22.97 -8.71 -5.53
N ASN A 186 -22.04 -7.76 -5.65
CA ASN A 186 -21.92 -6.61 -4.74
C ASN A 186 -21.88 -6.99 -3.24
N VAL A 187 -21.22 -8.10 -2.92
CA VAL A 187 -21.09 -8.57 -1.53
C VAL A 187 -19.73 -8.14 -1.00
N SER A 188 -19.73 -7.40 0.11
CA SER A 188 -18.56 -7.02 0.89
C SER A 188 -18.83 -7.39 2.35
N LEU A 189 -17.95 -8.18 2.95
CA LEU A 189 -18.14 -8.76 4.28
C LEU A 189 -16.90 -8.54 5.14
N SER A 190 -17.14 -8.23 6.40
CA SER A 190 -16.09 -8.25 7.42
C SER A 190 -15.49 -9.65 7.56
N PRO A 191 -14.27 -9.79 8.10
CA PRO A 191 -13.65 -11.09 8.33
C PRO A 191 -14.54 -12.09 9.06
N GLN A 192 -15.19 -11.66 10.15
CA GLN A 192 -16.00 -12.54 10.97
C GLN A 192 -17.25 -13.02 10.23
N GLU A 193 -17.88 -12.17 9.41
CA GLU A 193 -19.04 -12.54 8.59
C GLU A 193 -18.65 -13.52 7.48
N ALA A 194 -17.55 -13.25 6.77
CA ALA A 194 -17.05 -14.13 5.71
C ALA A 194 -16.72 -15.54 6.24
N ILE A 195 -16.06 -15.62 7.41
CA ILE A 195 -15.75 -16.89 8.08
C ILE A 195 -17.03 -17.64 8.48
N LYS A 196 -18.02 -16.94 9.08
CA LYS A 196 -19.32 -17.54 9.44
C LYS A 196 -20.06 -18.12 8.24
N LEU A 197 -19.93 -17.50 7.07
CA LEU A 197 -20.51 -17.99 5.81
C LEU A 197 -19.63 -19.03 5.09
N GLY A 198 -18.57 -19.52 5.72
CA GLY A 198 -17.66 -20.52 5.14
C GLY A 198 -16.94 -20.02 3.89
N ASN A 199 -16.70 -18.71 3.79
CA ASN A 199 -16.14 -18.02 2.62
C ASN A 199 -16.92 -18.27 1.32
N ARG A 200 -18.25 -18.38 1.42
CA ARG A 200 -19.17 -18.54 0.29
C ARG A 200 -20.06 -17.31 0.16
N CYS A 201 -20.26 -16.88 -1.08
CA CYS A 201 -21.14 -15.76 -1.38
C CYS A 201 -22.59 -16.13 -0.99
N PRO A 202 -23.30 -15.29 -0.21
CA PRO A 202 -24.68 -15.56 0.19
C PRO A 202 -25.67 -15.48 -0.98
N VAL A 203 -25.28 -14.84 -2.10
CA VAL A 203 -26.14 -14.65 -3.28
C VAL A 203 -25.99 -15.79 -4.28
N CYS A 204 -24.76 -16.21 -4.60
CA CYS A 204 -24.50 -17.18 -5.67
C CYS A 204 -23.72 -18.42 -5.23
N HIS A 205 -23.36 -18.53 -3.95
CA HIS A 205 -22.64 -19.65 -3.33
C HIS A 205 -21.26 -19.98 -3.92
N LYS A 206 -20.74 -19.12 -4.82
CA LYS A 206 -19.33 -19.17 -5.25
C LYS A 206 -18.40 -18.76 -4.11
N ARG A 207 -17.12 -19.11 -4.22
CA ARG A 207 -16.10 -18.69 -3.25
C ARG A 207 -15.96 -17.16 -3.28
N LEU A 208 -15.84 -16.56 -2.10
CA LEU A 208 -15.51 -15.14 -1.96
C LEU A 208 -14.01 -14.92 -2.20
N THR A 209 -13.65 -13.77 -2.77
CA THR A 209 -12.27 -13.31 -2.85
C THR A 209 -11.86 -12.82 -1.47
N LYS A 210 -10.87 -13.49 -0.85
CA LYS A 210 -10.40 -13.18 0.49
C LYS A 210 -9.75 -11.79 0.53
N GLY A 211 -10.14 -10.98 1.51
CA GLY A 211 -9.59 -9.66 1.76
C GLY A 211 -8.37 -9.68 2.68
N VAL A 212 -7.59 -8.60 2.64
CA VAL A 212 -6.40 -8.39 3.49
C VAL A 212 -6.78 -8.40 4.97
N GLU A 213 -7.90 -7.78 5.35
CA GLU A 213 -8.33 -7.74 6.75
C GLU A 213 -8.62 -9.16 7.28
N GLN A 214 -9.23 -10.02 6.46
CA GLN A 214 -9.45 -11.41 6.85
C GLN A 214 -8.14 -12.18 6.99
N ARG A 215 -7.14 -11.91 6.14
CA ARG A 215 -5.82 -12.54 6.31
C ARG A 215 -5.16 -12.10 7.62
N VAL A 216 -5.30 -10.83 8.00
CA VAL A 216 -4.83 -10.34 9.30
C VAL A 216 -5.59 -11.02 10.43
N GLU A 217 -6.92 -11.14 10.33
CA GLU A 217 -7.75 -11.85 11.32
C GLU A 217 -7.30 -13.30 11.52
N GLU A 218 -6.96 -14.01 10.44
CA GLU A 218 -6.49 -15.40 10.49
C GLU A 218 -5.11 -15.56 11.15
N LEU A 219 -4.26 -14.52 11.10
CA LEU A 219 -2.91 -14.53 11.66
C LEU A 219 -2.81 -13.86 13.04
N ALA A 220 -3.79 -13.04 13.39
CA ALA A 220 -3.77 -12.23 14.58
C ALA A 220 -3.79 -13.11 15.84
N ASP A 221 -2.89 -12.82 16.76
CA ASP A 221 -2.85 -13.39 18.11
C ASP A 221 -3.42 -12.41 19.16
N ARG A 222 -3.89 -11.24 18.72
CA ARG A 222 -4.44 -10.17 19.55
C ARG A 222 -5.76 -9.61 19.00
N PRO A 223 -6.61 -9.06 19.88
CA PRO A 223 -7.88 -8.47 19.47
C PRO A 223 -7.69 -7.23 18.59
N MET A 224 -8.70 -6.91 17.81
CA MET A 224 -8.79 -5.66 17.06
C MET A 224 -8.68 -4.45 18.00
N GLY A 225 -7.91 -3.44 17.60
CA GLY A 225 -7.69 -2.22 18.39
C GLY A 225 -6.59 -2.33 19.45
N PHE A 226 -5.92 -3.48 19.58
CA PHE A 226 -4.74 -3.58 20.44
C PHE A 226 -3.62 -2.67 19.96
N LYS A 227 -2.99 -1.94 20.88
CA LYS A 227 -1.81 -1.10 20.61
C LYS A 227 -0.66 -1.53 21.54
N PRO A 228 0.48 -2.00 20.99
CA PRO A 228 1.66 -2.32 21.79
C PRO A 228 2.21 -1.09 22.51
N GLU A 229 2.76 -1.31 23.69
CA GLU A 229 3.43 -0.26 24.45
C GLU A 229 4.66 0.25 23.68
N GLY A 230 4.83 1.57 23.63
CA GLY A 230 5.94 2.20 22.90
C GLY A 230 5.84 2.12 21.36
N ALA A 231 4.72 1.64 20.80
CA ALA A 231 4.51 1.64 19.36
C ALA A 231 4.52 3.08 18.79
N ILE A 232 5.27 3.27 17.70
CA ILE A 232 5.28 4.51 16.91
C ILE A 232 3.86 4.81 16.42
N GLY A 233 3.44 6.07 16.51
CA GLY A 233 2.10 6.48 16.11
C GLY A 233 1.88 6.43 14.59
N TYR A 234 0.65 6.66 14.18
CA TYR A 234 0.30 6.82 12.77
C TYR A 234 -0.81 7.88 12.61
N LEU A 235 -0.95 8.40 11.40
CA LEU A 235 -2.03 9.30 11.00
C LEU A 235 -2.61 8.81 9.68
N HIS A 236 -3.92 8.60 9.61
CA HIS A 236 -4.59 8.36 8.34
C HIS A 236 -4.79 9.69 7.62
N LEU A 237 -4.25 9.80 6.40
CA LEU A 237 -4.49 10.93 5.50
C LEU A 237 -4.89 10.43 4.12
N LEU A 238 -5.51 11.32 3.35
CA LEU A 238 -5.80 11.10 1.94
C LEU A 238 -5.24 12.25 1.13
N PRO A 239 -4.78 12.01 -0.11
CA PRO A 239 -4.28 13.07 -0.96
C PRO A 239 -5.30 14.21 -1.10
N LEU A 240 -4.84 15.45 -1.00
CA LEU A 240 -5.67 16.65 -1.05
C LEU A 240 -6.54 16.69 -2.31
N SER A 241 -6.00 16.24 -3.45
CA SER A 241 -6.77 16.14 -4.70
C SER A 241 -7.95 15.17 -4.61
N GLU A 242 -7.83 14.08 -3.85
CA GLU A 242 -8.91 13.10 -3.65
C GLU A 242 -9.98 13.65 -2.70
N ILE A 243 -9.59 14.38 -1.66
CA ILE A 243 -10.53 15.09 -0.77
C ILE A 243 -11.35 16.10 -1.57
N ILE A 244 -10.67 16.96 -2.35
CA ILE A 244 -11.32 17.96 -3.21
C ILE A 244 -12.23 17.26 -4.24
N GLY A 245 -11.73 16.22 -4.91
CA GLY A 245 -12.50 15.44 -5.89
C GLY A 245 -13.78 14.87 -5.29
N THR A 246 -13.69 14.29 -4.09
CA THR A 246 -14.83 13.70 -3.37
C THR A 246 -15.92 14.75 -3.07
N VAL A 247 -15.54 15.97 -2.69
CA VAL A 247 -16.51 17.06 -2.44
C VAL A 247 -17.34 17.40 -3.69
N PHE A 248 -16.75 17.25 -4.87
CA PHE A 248 -17.40 17.52 -6.16
C PHE A 248 -17.98 16.27 -6.85
N GLY A 249 -17.89 15.09 -6.25
CA GLY A 249 -18.28 13.84 -6.91
C GLY A 249 -17.40 13.48 -8.11
N ILE A 250 -16.16 13.97 -8.15
CA ILE A 250 -15.19 13.72 -9.22
C ILE A 250 -14.33 12.53 -8.84
N THR A 251 -14.34 11.49 -9.67
CA THR A 251 -13.59 10.24 -9.44
C THR A 251 -12.14 10.29 -9.92
N TYR A 252 -11.83 11.12 -10.93
CA TYR A 252 -10.47 11.26 -11.44
C TYR A 252 -9.77 12.49 -10.83
N PRO A 253 -8.68 12.33 -10.05
CA PRO A 253 -8.02 13.45 -9.37
C PRO A 253 -7.29 14.39 -10.34
N GLY A 254 -7.03 13.97 -11.58
CA GLY A 254 -6.36 14.77 -12.60
C GLY A 254 -7.21 15.85 -13.26
N VAL A 255 -8.45 16.06 -12.83
CA VAL A 255 -9.35 17.07 -13.41
C VAL A 255 -8.87 18.49 -13.09
N GLN A 256 -8.87 19.38 -14.10
CA GLN A 256 -8.37 20.77 -13.98
C GLN A 256 -9.02 21.56 -12.84
N LYS A 257 -10.32 21.36 -12.59
CA LYS A 257 -11.03 22.01 -11.47
C LYS A 257 -10.44 21.64 -10.11
N VAL A 258 -10.09 20.36 -9.91
CA VAL A 258 -9.44 19.89 -8.68
C VAL A 258 -8.09 20.57 -8.52
N TRP A 259 -7.30 20.60 -9.59
CA TRP A 259 -5.97 21.19 -9.60
C TRP A 259 -5.94 22.70 -9.40
N SER A 260 -6.92 23.43 -9.92
CA SER A 260 -7.04 24.87 -9.65
C SER A 260 -7.15 25.14 -8.15
N ILE A 261 -7.97 24.36 -7.45
CA ILE A 261 -8.20 24.49 -6.01
C ILE A 261 -6.97 24.02 -5.23
N TYR A 262 -6.45 22.84 -5.57
CA TYR A 262 -5.24 22.29 -4.97
C TYR A 262 -4.07 23.29 -5.03
N ASN A 263 -3.82 23.86 -6.22
CA ASN A 263 -2.70 24.79 -6.41
C ASN A 263 -2.91 26.09 -5.64
N SER A 264 -4.14 26.60 -5.53
CA SER A 264 -4.42 27.78 -4.70
C SER A 264 -4.13 27.55 -3.22
N LEU A 265 -4.45 26.36 -2.69
CA LEU A 265 -4.15 26.00 -1.31
C LEU A 265 -2.64 25.84 -1.09
N VAL A 266 -1.98 25.06 -1.94
CA VAL A 266 -0.53 24.84 -1.85
C VAL A 266 0.24 26.15 -2.02
N ALA A 267 -0.17 27.05 -2.92
CA ALA A 267 0.45 28.36 -3.07
C ALA A 267 0.35 29.24 -1.81
N ARG A 268 -0.72 29.09 -1.02
CA ARG A 268 -0.88 29.82 0.25
C ARG A 268 -0.06 29.20 1.38
N PHE A 269 -0.10 27.88 1.51
CA PHE A 269 0.38 27.16 2.70
C PHE A 269 1.75 26.49 2.49
N GLY A 270 2.31 26.55 1.29
CA GLY A 270 3.63 26.03 0.94
C GLY A 270 3.57 24.64 0.31
N ASP A 271 2.96 23.68 1.00
CA ASP A 271 2.90 22.28 0.56
C ASP A 271 1.60 21.57 0.97
N GLU A 272 1.37 20.38 0.42
CA GLU A 272 0.16 19.59 0.67
C GLU A 272 0.02 19.14 2.13
N TYR A 273 1.12 18.74 2.76
CA TYR A 273 1.11 18.25 4.13
C TYR A 273 0.73 19.34 5.12
N THR A 274 1.24 20.55 4.93
CA THR A 274 0.86 21.73 5.71
C THR A 274 -0.64 22.01 5.58
N VAL A 275 -1.21 21.88 4.37
CA VAL A 275 -2.68 22.02 4.16
C VAL A 275 -3.45 20.94 4.92
N LEU A 276 -2.99 19.69 4.84
CA LEU A 276 -3.69 18.53 5.40
C LEU A 276 -3.59 18.46 6.93
N MET A 277 -2.46 18.85 7.53
CA MET A 277 -2.19 18.66 8.96
C MET A 277 -2.28 19.93 9.79
N ASP A 278 -1.81 21.07 9.28
CA ASP A 278 -1.52 22.23 10.13
C ASP A 278 -2.41 23.45 9.83
N ALA A 279 -2.76 23.67 8.57
CA ALA A 279 -3.46 24.89 8.13
C ALA A 279 -4.80 25.10 8.88
N PRO A 280 -5.07 26.27 9.47
CA PRO A 280 -6.34 26.54 10.15
C PRO A 280 -7.54 26.54 9.20
N LYS A 281 -8.68 25.99 9.65
CA LYS A 281 -9.92 25.90 8.86
C LYS A 281 -10.37 27.26 8.32
N GLU A 282 -10.26 28.29 9.15
CA GLU A 282 -10.68 29.65 8.85
C GLU A 282 -9.83 30.25 7.72
N GLU A 283 -8.53 29.97 7.69
CA GLU A 283 -7.63 30.41 6.62
C GLU A 283 -7.89 29.65 5.31
N ILE A 284 -8.16 28.35 5.38
CA ILE A 284 -8.52 27.55 4.19
C ILE A 284 -9.83 28.09 3.58
N SER A 285 -10.82 28.39 4.43
CA SER A 285 -12.16 28.86 4.02
C SER A 285 -12.15 30.25 3.36
N LYS A 286 -11.07 31.03 3.50
CA LYS A 286 -10.90 32.31 2.80
C LYS A 286 -10.54 32.14 1.32
N ILE A 287 -10.05 30.96 0.92
CA ILE A 287 -9.50 30.69 -0.42
C ILE A 287 -10.46 29.81 -1.21
N VAL A 288 -11.08 28.83 -0.54
CA VAL A 288 -11.91 27.80 -1.17
C VAL A 288 -13.26 27.72 -0.51
N ASP A 289 -14.18 27.00 -1.15
CA ASP A 289 -15.50 26.70 -0.60
C ASP A 289 -15.40 26.15 0.84
N PRO A 290 -16.16 26.67 1.82
CA PRO A 290 -16.13 26.18 3.21
C PRO A 290 -16.38 24.67 3.36
N LYS A 291 -17.09 24.05 2.41
CA LYS A 291 -17.29 22.60 2.37
C LYS A 291 -15.97 21.84 2.14
N ILE A 292 -15.05 22.39 1.34
CA ILE A 292 -13.71 21.82 1.12
C ILE A 292 -12.87 21.97 2.40
N ALA A 293 -12.93 23.13 3.06
CA ALA A 293 -12.24 23.34 4.32
C ALA A 293 -12.71 22.36 5.41
N GLU A 294 -14.03 22.17 5.55
CA GLU A 294 -14.58 21.16 6.46
C GLU A 294 -14.16 19.74 6.08
N ALA A 295 -14.12 19.41 4.78
CA ALA A 295 -13.68 18.10 4.31
C ALA A 295 -12.24 17.79 4.71
N ILE A 296 -11.32 18.75 4.54
CA ILE A 296 -9.91 18.63 4.94
C ILE A 296 -9.81 18.42 6.45
N VAL A 297 -10.53 19.22 7.24
CA VAL A 297 -10.53 19.10 8.71
C VAL A 297 -11.08 17.76 9.18
N ARG A 298 -12.14 17.24 8.54
CA ARG A 298 -12.67 15.91 8.88
C ARG A 298 -11.68 14.79 8.61
N VAL A 299 -10.93 14.87 7.51
CA VAL A 299 -9.88 13.88 7.21
C VAL A 299 -8.78 13.99 8.24
N ARG A 300 -8.29 15.20 8.54
CA ARG A 300 -7.26 15.48 9.56
C ARG A 300 -7.62 14.92 10.94
N GLU A 301 -8.89 15.03 11.32
CA GLU A 301 -9.38 14.59 12.63
C GLU A 301 -9.88 13.13 12.65
N GLY A 302 -9.72 12.38 11.55
CA GLY A 302 -10.20 11.00 11.46
C GLY A 302 -11.73 10.86 11.57
N ARG A 303 -12.49 11.91 11.25
CA ARG A 303 -13.97 11.93 11.32
C ARG A 303 -14.65 11.43 10.05
N VAL A 304 -13.89 11.01 9.04
CA VAL A 304 -14.42 10.45 7.79
C VAL A 304 -14.68 8.96 7.92
N LYS A 305 -15.65 8.44 7.17
CA LYS A 305 -15.91 7.01 7.06
C LYS A 305 -15.47 6.52 5.70
N ILE A 306 -15.00 5.28 5.62
CA ILE A 306 -14.69 4.64 4.35
C ILE A 306 -15.56 3.41 4.23
N THR A 307 -16.31 3.33 3.13
CA THR A 307 -16.94 2.07 2.73
C THR A 307 -15.83 1.16 2.18
N PRO A 308 -15.57 0.00 2.80
CA PRO A 308 -14.41 -0.80 2.45
C PRO A 308 -14.47 -1.36 1.03
N GLY A 309 -13.33 -1.34 0.35
CA GLY A 309 -13.14 -1.98 -0.94
C GLY A 309 -13.05 -3.51 -0.82
N TYR A 310 -13.42 -4.20 -1.90
CA TYR A 310 -13.51 -5.66 -1.94
C TYR A 310 -13.44 -6.16 -3.37
N ASP A 311 -12.88 -7.36 -3.57
CA ASP A 311 -12.83 -8.07 -4.86
C ASP A 311 -12.50 -7.16 -6.06
N GLY A 312 -11.52 -6.27 -5.90
CA GLY A 312 -11.00 -5.33 -6.87
C GLY A 312 -11.81 -4.04 -7.11
N VAL A 313 -12.88 -3.83 -6.33
CA VAL A 313 -13.60 -2.56 -6.19
C VAL A 313 -12.92 -1.71 -5.13
N TYR A 314 -12.56 -0.46 -5.45
CA TYR A 314 -11.99 0.46 -4.47
C TYR A 314 -12.99 0.82 -3.38
N GLY A 315 -12.49 1.09 -2.19
CA GLY A 315 -13.29 1.69 -1.13
C GLY A 315 -13.74 3.11 -1.52
N GLN A 316 -14.74 3.61 -0.82
CA GLN A 316 -15.32 4.92 -1.08
C GLN A 316 -15.26 5.79 0.16
N LEU A 317 -14.67 6.97 0.00
CA LEU A 317 -14.60 7.98 1.05
C LEU A 317 -15.97 8.65 1.24
N VAL A 318 -16.47 8.62 2.47
CA VAL A 318 -17.71 9.27 2.89
C VAL A 318 -17.36 10.41 3.85
N ILE A 319 -17.25 11.62 3.31
CA ILE A 319 -16.87 12.84 4.07
C ILE A 319 -18.08 13.49 4.76
N PHE A 320 -19.23 13.45 4.08
CA PHE A 320 -20.48 13.99 4.58
C PHE A 320 -21.46 12.82 4.62
N GLU A 321 -22.03 12.55 5.79
CA GLU A 321 -23.16 11.63 5.86
C GLU A 321 -24.31 12.28 5.11
N GLU A 322 -24.70 11.70 3.97
CA GLU A 322 -25.98 12.03 3.38
C GLU A 322 -27.04 11.60 4.39
N LYS A 323 -27.86 12.56 4.86
CA LYS A 323 -29.14 12.20 5.46
C LYS A 323 -29.89 11.43 4.39
N LYS A 324 -29.89 10.10 4.47
CA LYS A 324 -30.84 9.29 3.71
C LYS A 324 -32.22 9.75 4.17
N GLU A 325 -32.88 10.59 3.38
CA GLU A 325 -34.33 10.65 3.43
C GLU A 325 -34.79 9.21 3.26
N ALA A 326 -35.54 8.71 4.26
CA ALA A 326 -36.10 7.38 4.17
C ALA A 326 -36.80 7.27 2.80
N PRO A 327 -36.64 6.15 2.07
CA PRO A 327 -37.39 5.95 0.84
C PRO A 327 -38.86 6.24 1.16
N PRO A 328 -39.61 6.95 0.30
CA PRO A 328 -41.02 7.18 0.52
C PRO A 328 -41.63 5.82 0.83
N LEU A 329 -42.29 5.69 1.99
CA LEU A 329 -43.04 4.49 2.31
C LEU A 329 -43.93 4.20 1.11
N GLU A 330 -43.63 3.13 0.36
CA GLU A 330 -44.54 2.63 -0.65
C GLU A 330 -45.86 2.40 0.10
N LYS A 331 -46.87 3.23 -0.22
CA LYS A 331 -48.22 2.97 0.24
C LYS A 331 -48.56 1.59 -0.26
N VAL A 332 -48.56 0.61 0.63
CA VAL A 332 -49.09 -0.73 0.37
C VAL A 332 -50.49 -0.48 -0.19
N LYS A 333 -50.68 -0.72 -1.49
CA LYS A 333 -52.02 -0.71 -2.09
C LYS A 333 -52.81 -1.75 -1.32
N GLN A 334 -53.78 -1.30 -0.55
CA GLN A 334 -54.71 -2.15 0.15
C GLN A 334 -55.38 -3.03 -0.90
N ARG A 335 -55.05 -4.34 -0.90
CA ARG A 335 -55.64 -5.30 -1.83
C ARG A 335 -57.12 -5.39 -1.53
N SER A 336 -57.91 -5.34 -2.58
CA SER A 336 -59.36 -5.55 -2.50
C SER A 336 -59.65 -7.02 -2.25
N ILE A 337 -60.79 -7.34 -1.64
CA ILE A 337 -61.18 -8.74 -1.37
C ILE A 337 -61.27 -9.59 -2.65
N THR A 338 -61.44 -8.93 -3.81
CA THR A 338 -61.44 -9.54 -5.14
C THR A 338 -60.07 -10.03 -5.60
N ASP A 339 -58.97 -9.54 -5.02
CA ASP A 339 -57.60 -9.99 -5.36
C ASP A 339 -57.26 -11.37 -4.76
N PHE A 340 -58.16 -11.95 -3.96
CA PHE A 340 -57.99 -13.24 -3.27
C PHE A 340 -58.94 -14.35 -3.78
N LEU A 341 -59.69 -14.12 -4.85
CA LEU A 341 -60.70 -15.06 -5.38
C LEU A 341 -60.33 -15.71 -6.73
N LEU A 342 -59.04 -16.01 -6.95
CA LEU A 342 -58.60 -16.89 -8.04
C LEU A 342 -57.82 -18.09 -7.51
#